data_AF-A0AA51HFB1-F1
#
_entry.id   AF-A0AA51HFB1-F1
#
_cell.length_a   1.000
_cell.length_b   1.000
_cell.length_c   1.000
_cell.angle_alpha   90.00
_cell.angle_beta   90.00
_cell.angle_gamma   90.00
#
_symmetry.space_group_name_H-M   'P 1'
#
loop_
_entity.id
_entity.type
_entity.pdbx_description
1 polymer ?
#
loop_
_entity_poly.entity_id
_entity_poly.type
_entity_poly.pdbx_seq_one_letter_code
_entity_poly.pdbx_strand_id
1 'polypeptide(L)'
;MLLTWKLRIVRLKEQKKLNPRNSMIYKSITKYIQNSTLTSYQKEEALQQIMDMILQAQIENKNINAFIGNDLEEFCDSIINEYSLNLSFIYKTLDFMQSYMILTFSILFIPLIIKGFFSDFSFDLSTSIDNFIIISIITLFSLHLFRRDLQKNAFIAPLPLKYSISANNYHGKGIFAYIILFFAYGISKNYLSNNFGIDLSSQYIYLFNNKLFLLILFIIVSSIQIYKNYFNRQKS
;
A
#
# COMPACT_ATOMS: atom_id res chain seq x y z
N MET A 1 2.57 -1.81 12.10
CA MET A 1 3.43 -0.67 11.69
C MET A 1 4.77 -0.59 12.46
N LEU A 2 4.80 -0.68 13.80
CA LEU A 2 6.08 -0.65 14.54
C LEU A 2 6.97 -1.87 14.25
N LEU A 3 6.40 -3.08 14.26
CA LEU A 3 7.12 -4.33 13.97
C LEU A 3 7.75 -4.35 12.57
N THR A 4 6.99 -3.94 11.55
CA THR A 4 7.47 -3.83 10.16
C THR A 4 8.64 -2.87 10.03
N TRP A 5 8.59 -1.76 10.76
CA TRP A 5 9.64 -0.75 10.75
C TRP A 5 10.92 -1.26 11.44
N LYS A 6 10.77 -1.96 12.57
CA LYS A 6 11.89 -2.62 13.26
C LYS A 6 12.60 -3.63 12.35
N LEU A 7 11.85 -4.51 11.70
CA LEU A 7 12.38 -5.51 10.75
C LEU A 7 13.13 -4.82 9.60
N ARG A 8 12.52 -3.78 9.01
CA ARG A 8 13.15 -3.02 7.94
C ARG A 8 14.49 -2.40 8.34
N ILE A 9 14.62 -1.89 9.57
CA ILE A 9 15.89 -1.33 10.05
C ILE A 9 16.97 -2.40 10.18
N VAL A 10 16.63 -3.57 10.73
CA VAL A 10 17.56 -4.69 10.86
C VAL A 10 18.04 -5.13 9.48
N ARG A 11 17.10 -5.36 8.56
CA ARG A 11 17.36 -5.74 7.17
C ARG A 11 18.29 -4.76 6.45
N LEU A 12 18.08 -3.46 6.62
CA LEU A 12 18.93 -2.42 6.00
C LEU A 12 20.36 -2.42 6.55
N LYS A 13 20.57 -2.82 7.80
CA LYS A 13 21.92 -2.98 8.38
C LYS A 13 22.60 -4.21 7.80
N GLU A 14 21.88 -5.31 7.66
CA GLU A 14 22.39 -6.58 7.13
C GLU A 14 22.67 -6.54 5.63
N GLN A 15 21.85 -5.81 4.87
CA GLN A 15 22.05 -5.63 3.43
C GLN A 15 23.43 -5.05 3.09
N LYS A 16 24.00 -4.26 4.00
CA LYS A 16 25.35 -3.68 3.83
C LYS A 16 26.48 -4.72 3.92
N LYS A 17 26.21 -5.90 4.48
CA LYS A 17 27.18 -7.00 4.63
C LYS A 17 27.26 -7.90 3.39
N LEU A 18 26.36 -7.73 2.43
CA LEU A 18 26.34 -8.52 1.20
C LEU A 18 27.49 -8.14 0.27
N ASN A 19 28.11 -9.15 -0.35
CA ASN A 19 29.01 -8.93 -1.47
C ASN A 19 28.25 -8.38 -2.71
N PRO A 20 28.94 -7.80 -3.70
CA PRO A 20 28.29 -7.16 -4.85
C PRO A 20 27.34 -8.08 -5.63
N ARG A 21 27.72 -9.36 -5.82
CA ARG A 21 26.93 -10.35 -6.55
C ARG A 21 25.62 -10.67 -5.82
N ASN A 22 25.71 -11.02 -4.54
CA ASN A 22 24.57 -11.33 -3.69
C ASN A 22 23.67 -10.09 -3.49
N SER A 23 24.25 -8.90 -3.43
CA SER A 23 23.50 -7.63 -3.36
C SER A 23 22.62 -7.40 -4.59
N MET A 24 23.11 -7.73 -5.80
CA MET A 24 22.30 -7.61 -7.03
C MET A 24 21.14 -8.61 -7.05
N ILE A 25 21.41 -9.85 -6.67
CA ILE A 25 20.38 -10.91 -6.57
C ILE A 25 19.33 -10.50 -5.54
N TYR A 26 19.75 -10.08 -4.34
CA TYR A 26 18.86 -9.64 -3.28
C TYR A 26 18.01 -8.43 -3.68
N LYS A 27 18.55 -7.46 -4.42
CA LYS A 27 17.77 -6.33 -4.94
C LYS A 27 16.65 -6.78 -5.88
N SER A 28 16.92 -7.78 -6.72
CA SER A 28 15.94 -8.34 -7.64
C SER A 28 14.81 -9.04 -6.88
N ILE A 29 15.16 -9.86 -5.88
CA ILE A 29 14.18 -10.51 -4.99
C ILE A 29 13.38 -9.49 -4.18
N THR A 30 14.06 -8.47 -3.64
CA THR A 30 13.42 -7.38 -2.89
C THR A 30 12.32 -6.73 -3.72
N LYS A 31 12.63 -6.44 -4.97
CA LYS A 31 11.68 -5.87 -5.92
C LYS A 31 10.52 -6.83 -6.17
N TYR A 32 10.79 -8.11 -6.41
CA TYR A 32 9.78 -9.12 -6.66
C TYR A 32 8.80 -9.27 -5.48
N ILE A 33 9.31 -9.49 -4.26
CA ILE A 33 8.51 -9.66 -3.06
C ILE A 33 7.76 -8.37 -2.70
N GLN A 34 8.36 -7.19 -2.87
CA GLN A 34 7.66 -5.92 -2.63
C GLN A 34 6.46 -5.73 -3.55
N ASN A 35 6.46 -6.37 -4.71
CA ASN A 35 5.41 -6.29 -5.72
C ASN A 35 4.34 -7.38 -5.58
N SER A 36 4.54 -8.33 -4.67
CA SER A 36 3.57 -9.39 -4.37
C SER A 36 2.31 -8.87 -3.66
N THR A 37 1.29 -9.73 -3.59
CA THR A 37 0.04 -9.50 -2.83
C THR A 37 0.22 -9.65 -1.32
N LEU A 38 1.43 -9.93 -0.85
CA LEU A 38 1.72 -10.06 0.58
C LEU A 38 1.54 -8.71 1.30
N THR A 39 1.20 -8.78 2.58
CA THR A 39 1.10 -7.56 3.41
C THR A 39 2.46 -6.98 3.72
N SER A 40 2.51 -5.71 4.11
CA SER A 40 3.78 -5.03 4.42
C SER A 40 4.62 -5.75 5.48
N TYR A 41 3.98 -6.45 6.43
CA TYR A 41 4.69 -7.26 7.42
C TYR A 41 5.30 -8.52 6.80
N GLN A 42 4.49 -9.28 6.07
CA GLN A 42 4.94 -10.51 5.41
C GLN A 42 6.04 -10.23 4.38
N LYS A 43 5.96 -9.09 3.69
CA LYS A 43 7.03 -8.64 2.78
C LYS A 43 8.34 -8.46 3.52
N GLU A 44 8.34 -7.72 4.63
CA GLU A 44 9.57 -7.50 5.40
C GLU A 44 10.07 -8.77 6.10
N GLU A 45 9.16 -9.65 6.54
CA GLU A 45 9.49 -10.95 7.15
C GLU A 45 10.12 -11.91 6.13
N ALA A 46 9.49 -12.10 4.96
CA ALA A 46 10.02 -12.91 3.88
C ALA A 46 11.38 -12.37 3.42
N LEU A 47 11.51 -11.04 3.27
CA LEU A 47 12.78 -10.43 2.86
C LEU A 47 13.86 -10.52 3.93
N GLN A 48 13.50 -10.60 5.20
CA GLN A 48 14.43 -10.84 6.30
C GLN A 48 14.93 -12.29 6.25
N GLN A 49 14.03 -13.27 6.14
CA GLN A 49 14.41 -14.68 6.02
C GLN A 49 15.30 -14.94 4.82
N ILE A 50 14.97 -14.35 3.66
CA ILE A 50 15.80 -14.45 2.46
C ILE A 50 17.16 -13.81 2.73
N MET A 51 17.23 -12.62 3.35
CA MET A 51 18.51 -11.97 3.70
C MET A 51 19.40 -12.87 4.54
N ASP A 52 18.83 -13.50 5.58
CA ASP A 52 19.54 -14.39 6.49
C ASP A 52 20.09 -15.60 5.72
N MET A 53 19.29 -16.19 4.83
CA MET A 53 19.72 -17.27 3.94
C MET A 53 20.88 -16.85 3.02
N ILE A 54 20.81 -15.65 2.42
CA ILE A 54 21.88 -15.14 1.54
C ILE A 54 23.17 -14.94 2.33
N LEU A 55 23.08 -14.35 3.53
CA LEU A 55 24.23 -14.11 4.38
C LEU A 55 24.87 -15.42 4.84
N GLN A 56 24.05 -16.41 5.21
CA GLN A 56 24.54 -17.73 5.58
C GLN A 56 25.28 -18.42 4.42
N ALA A 57 24.71 -18.39 3.21
CA ALA A 57 25.37 -18.93 2.03
C ALA A 57 26.72 -18.22 1.75
N GLN A 58 26.77 -16.91 1.97
CA GLN A 58 27.99 -16.12 1.82
C GLN A 58 29.06 -16.49 2.87
N ILE A 59 28.67 -16.68 4.13
CA ILE A 59 29.56 -17.10 5.22
C ILE A 59 30.15 -18.49 4.93
N GLU A 60 29.33 -19.39 4.38
CA GLU A 60 29.74 -20.74 3.99
C GLU A 60 30.51 -20.79 2.66
N ASN A 61 30.78 -19.65 2.01
CA ASN A 61 31.38 -19.55 0.67
C ASN A 61 30.63 -20.38 -0.40
N LYS A 62 29.32 -20.60 -0.21
CA LYS A 62 28.46 -21.29 -1.16
C LYS A 62 27.88 -20.31 -2.18
N ASN A 63 27.72 -20.78 -3.41
CA ASN A 63 27.00 -20.02 -4.42
C ASN A 63 25.51 -20.01 -4.05
N ILE A 64 24.92 -18.83 -3.98
CA ILE A 64 23.51 -18.66 -3.64
C ILE A 64 22.55 -19.34 -4.63
N ASN A 65 22.99 -19.54 -5.88
CA ASN A 65 22.22 -20.29 -6.87
C ASN A 65 21.94 -21.74 -6.43
N ALA A 66 22.71 -22.28 -5.48
CA ALA A 66 22.41 -23.59 -4.89
C ALA A 66 21.17 -23.59 -3.99
N PHE A 67 20.76 -22.42 -3.49
CA PHE A 67 19.60 -22.26 -2.61
C PHE A 67 18.39 -21.67 -3.33
N ILE A 68 18.63 -20.69 -4.21
CA ILE A 68 17.58 -20.07 -5.03
C ILE A 68 17.21 -20.96 -6.23
N GLY A 69 18.15 -21.77 -6.72
CA GLY A 69 18.02 -22.45 -8.00
C GLY A 69 18.44 -21.54 -9.17
N ASN A 70 18.15 -22.02 -10.39
CA ASN A 70 18.45 -21.29 -11.62
C ASN A 70 17.34 -20.29 -12.00
N ASP A 71 16.15 -20.46 -11.43
CA ASP A 71 15.00 -19.60 -11.68
C ASP A 71 14.66 -18.77 -10.44
N LEU A 72 14.93 -17.47 -10.53
CA LEU A 72 14.62 -16.51 -9.47
C LEU A 72 13.12 -16.25 -9.32
N GLU A 73 12.35 -16.40 -10.39
CA GLU A 73 10.91 -16.16 -10.41
C GLU A 73 10.20 -17.30 -9.67
N GLU A 74 10.51 -18.54 -10.04
CA GLU A 74 9.96 -19.73 -9.40
C GLU A 74 10.24 -19.74 -7.89
N PHE A 75 11.45 -19.36 -7.48
CA PHE A 75 11.79 -19.20 -6.06
C PHE A 75 10.95 -18.12 -5.37
N CYS A 76 10.78 -16.95 -6.00
CA CYS A 76 10.00 -15.89 -5.36
C CYS A 76 8.51 -16.25 -5.30
N ASP A 77 7.98 -16.93 -6.32
CA ASP A 77 6.61 -17.41 -6.35
C ASP A 77 6.36 -18.49 -5.31
N SER A 78 7.31 -19.41 -5.09
CA SER A 78 7.17 -20.41 -4.03
C SER A 78 7.05 -19.75 -2.65
N ILE A 79 7.89 -18.74 -2.37
CA ILE A 79 7.83 -17.96 -1.13
C ILE A 79 6.49 -17.21 -1.02
N ILE A 80 6.05 -16.54 -2.08
CA ILE A 80 4.77 -15.80 -2.07
C ILE A 80 3.60 -16.76 -1.86
N ASN A 81 3.61 -17.92 -2.49
CA ASN A 81 2.59 -18.94 -2.34
C ASN A 81 2.54 -19.45 -0.90
N GLU A 82 3.68 -19.75 -0.30
CA GLU A 82 3.77 -20.19 1.10
C GLU A 82 3.17 -19.15 2.07
N TYR A 83 3.49 -17.86 1.87
CA TYR A 83 2.92 -16.78 2.69
C TYR A 83 1.44 -16.48 2.39
N SER A 84 0.96 -16.76 1.18
CA SER A 84 -0.39 -16.41 0.74
C SER A 84 -1.43 -17.51 0.98
N LEU A 85 -1.02 -18.79 0.96
CA LEU A 85 -1.86 -19.97 1.24
C LEU A 85 -2.55 -19.87 2.60
N ASN A 86 -1.94 -19.14 3.53
CA ASN A 86 -2.40 -19.06 4.91
C ASN A 86 -3.34 -17.88 5.20
N LEU A 87 -3.74 -17.07 4.22
CA LEU A 87 -4.54 -15.86 4.49
C LEU A 87 -6.05 -16.09 4.26
N SER A 88 -6.83 -15.98 5.34
CA SER A 88 -8.28 -15.87 5.25
C SER A 88 -8.68 -14.62 4.46
N PHE A 89 -9.73 -14.72 3.63
CA PHE A 89 -10.36 -13.61 2.92
C PHE A 89 -10.63 -12.40 3.84
N ILE A 90 -11.01 -12.67 5.09
CA ILE A 90 -11.27 -11.67 6.14
C ILE A 90 -10.04 -10.81 6.42
N TYR A 91 -8.84 -11.40 6.40
CA TYR A 91 -7.61 -10.66 6.65
C TYR A 91 -7.31 -9.69 5.50
N LYS A 92 -7.51 -10.13 4.25
CA LYS A 92 -7.28 -9.29 3.05
C LYS A 92 -8.26 -8.11 2.98
N THR A 93 -9.52 -8.32 3.35
CA THR A 93 -10.54 -7.26 3.37
C THR A 93 -10.26 -6.25 4.48
N LEU A 94 -9.91 -6.70 5.70
CA LEU A 94 -9.51 -5.81 6.79
C LEU A 94 -8.25 -5.01 6.45
N ASP A 95 -7.32 -5.56 5.68
CA ASP A 95 -6.14 -4.84 5.20
C ASP A 95 -6.43 -3.74 4.19
N PHE A 96 -7.34 -4.03 3.26
CA PHE A 96 -7.86 -3.02 2.36
C PHE A 96 -8.60 -1.91 3.11
N MET A 97 -9.51 -2.25 4.02
CA MET A 97 -10.29 -1.28 4.80
C MET A 97 -9.41 -0.38 5.65
N GLN A 98 -8.42 -0.95 6.35
CA GLN A 98 -7.49 -0.15 7.15
C GLN A 98 -6.68 0.81 6.27
N SER A 99 -6.17 0.35 5.13
CA SER A 99 -5.41 1.19 4.19
C SER A 99 -6.26 2.33 3.63
N TYR A 100 -7.51 2.05 3.29
CA TYR A 100 -8.49 3.03 2.82
C TYR A 100 -8.77 4.10 3.86
N MET A 101 -9.02 3.71 5.12
CA MET A 101 -9.28 4.66 6.20
C MET A 101 -8.07 5.56 6.43
N ILE A 102 -6.87 5.01 6.56
CA ILE A 102 -5.65 5.79 6.82
C ILE A 102 -5.39 6.80 5.70
N LEU A 103 -5.52 6.40 4.44
CA LEU A 103 -5.25 7.27 3.30
C LEU A 103 -6.30 8.37 3.18
N THR A 104 -7.58 8.04 3.40
CA THR A 104 -8.68 9.01 3.41
C THR A 104 -8.50 10.05 4.51
N PHE A 105 -8.17 9.64 5.74
CA PHE A 105 -7.87 10.59 6.82
C PHE A 105 -6.65 11.44 6.52
N SER A 106 -5.59 10.84 5.97
CA SER A 106 -4.38 11.59 5.63
C SER A 106 -4.67 12.72 4.64
N ILE A 107 -5.49 12.47 3.61
CA ILE A 107 -5.91 13.49 2.65
C ILE A 107 -6.79 14.55 3.32
N LEU A 108 -7.72 14.17 4.20
CA LEU A 108 -8.57 15.11 4.93
C LEU A 108 -7.79 15.98 5.93
N PHE A 109 -6.68 15.49 6.49
CA PHE A 109 -5.85 16.23 7.44
C PHE A 109 -4.89 17.23 6.77
N ILE A 110 -4.49 17.02 5.51
CA ILE A 110 -3.56 17.93 4.80
C ILE A 110 -4.05 19.39 4.79
N PRO A 111 -5.32 19.70 4.41
CA PRO A 111 -5.85 21.07 4.45
C PRO A 111 -5.82 21.69 5.83
N LEU A 112 -5.98 20.89 6.89
CA LEU A 112 -5.95 21.37 8.26
C LEU A 112 -4.53 21.78 8.68
N ILE A 113 -3.51 20.99 8.31
CA ILE A 113 -2.10 21.34 8.55
C ILE A 113 -1.76 22.64 7.83
N ILE A 114 -2.21 22.80 6.58
CA ILE A 114 -1.99 24.03 5.80
C ILE A 114 -2.68 25.22 6.48
N LYS A 115 -3.97 25.10 6.83
CA LYS A 115 -4.72 26.18 7.52
C LYS A 115 -4.09 26.58 8.86
N GLY A 116 -3.68 25.61 9.68
CA GLY A 116 -3.02 25.86 10.96
C GLY A 116 -1.63 26.50 10.83
N PHE A 117 -1.01 26.44 9.65
CA PHE A 117 0.26 27.13 9.35
C PHE A 117 0.05 28.60 8.95
N PHE A 118 -1.11 28.94 8.37
CA PHE A 118 -1.41 30.26 7.83
C PHE A 118 -2.42 31.08 8.66
N SER A 119 -3.13 30.47 9.62
CA SER A 119 -4.19 31.12 10.39
C SER A 119 -4.31 30.55 11.81
N ASP A 120 -4.97 31.29 12.71
CA ASP A 120 -5.25 30.85 14.08
C ASP A 120 -5.85 29.44 14.11
N PHE A 121 -5.31 28.63 15.01
CA PHE A 121 -5.44 27.17 15.08
C PHE A 121 -6.87 26.72 15.41
N SER A 122 -7.79 26.87 14.45
CA SER A 122 -9.18 26.44 14.54
C SER A 122 -9.35 25.10 13.81
N PHE A 123 -9.67 24.05 14.58
CA PHE A 123 -9.87 22.70 14.07
C PHE A 123 -11.29 22.50 13.51
N ASP A 124 -11.66 23.26 12.47
CA ASP A 124 -12.90 23.02 11.75
C ASP A 124 -12.66 22.17 10.50
N LEU A 125 -12.72 20.85 10.70
CA LEU A 125 -12.80 19.85 9.64
C LEU A 125 -14.27 19.60 9.28
N SER A 126 -14.88 20.61 8.65
CA SER A 126 -16.12 20.46 7.90
C SER A 126 -15.78 20.24 6.43
N THR A 127 -16.38 19.20 5.84
CA THR A 127 -16.28 18.95 4.41
C THR A 127 -17.66 18.83 3.82
N SER A 128 -17.89 19.44 2.66
CA SER A 128 -19.13 19.21 1.93
C SER A 128 -19.23 17.73 1.54
N ILE A 129 -20.46 17.25 1.40
CA ILE A 129 -20.73 15.87 0.93
C ILE A 129 -20.06 15.63 -0.43
N ASP A 130 -20.11 16.63 -1.30
CA ASP A 130 -19.45 16.61 -2.62
C ASP A 130 -17.94 16.35 -2.51
N ASN A 131 -17.25 17.10 -1.65
CA ASN A 131 -15.82 16.93 -1.43
C ASN A 131 -15.49 15.56 -0.84
N PHE A 132 -16.33 15.05 0.07
CA PHE A 132 -16.13 13.73 0.66
C PHE A 132 -16.22 12.60 -0.38
N ILE A 133 -17.19 12.68 -1.30
CA ILE A 133 -17.35 11.70 -2.39
C ILE A 133 -16.16 11.78 -3.35
N ILE A 134 -15.74 12.98 -3.74
CA ILE A 134 -14.58 13.17 -4.63
C ILE A 134 -13.31 12.60 -3.97
N ILE A 135 -13.07 12.90 -2.69
CA ILE A 135 -11.91 12.36 -1.96
C ILE A 135 -11.97 10.83 -1.91
N SER A 136 -13.15 10.24 -1.72
CA SER A 136 -13.32 8.77 -1.71
C SER A 136 -13.00 8.13 -3.07
N ILE A 137 -13.36 8.78 -4.19
CA ILE A 137 -12.99 8.30 -5.53
C ILE A 137 -11.48 8.40 -5.74
N ILE A 138 -10.87 9.52 -5.30
CA ILE A 138 -9.42 9.74 -5.38
C ILE A 138 -8.67 8.70 -4.55
N THR A 139 -9.13 8.37 -3.34
CA THR A 139 -8.46 7.41 -2.45
C THR A 139 -8.50 6.00 -3.01
N LEU A 140 -9.61 5.59 -3.62
CA LEU A 140 -9.71 4.30 -4.32
C LEU A 140 -8.80 4.24 -5.54
N PHE A 141 -8.74 5.34 -6.31
CA PHE A 141 -7.84 5.45 -7.45
C PHE A 141 -6.37 5.40 -7.02
N SER A 142 -6.00 6.15 -5.98
CA SER A 142 -4.63 6.17 -5.48
C SER A 142 -4.22 4.81 -4.90
N LEU A 143 -5.10 4.11 -4.17
CA LEU A 143 -4.82 2.75 -3.70
C LEU A 143 -4.61 1.77 -4.85
N HIS A 144 -5.39 1.89 -5.93
CA HIS A 144 -5.20 1.07 -7.12
C HIS A 144 -3.86 1.37 -7.80
N LEU A 145 -3.51 2.65 -7.98
CA LEU A 145 -2.23 3.05 -8.55
C LEU A 145 -1.05 2.64 -7.68
N PHE A 146 -1.06 2.92 -6.37
CA PHE A 146 0.00 2.53 -5.45
C PHE A 146 0.24 1.02 -5.46
N ARG A 147 -0.83 0.20 -5.55
CA ARG A 147 -0.69 -1.26 -5.64
C ARG A 147 -0.19 -1.72 -7.03
N ARG A 148 -0.46 -0.97 -8.09
CA ARG A 148 -0.18 -1.34 -9.50
C ARG A 148 1.16 -0.82 -10.04
N ASP A 149 1.58 0.39 -9.66
CA ASP A 149 2.87 0.97 -10.06
C ASP A 149 4.06 0.28 -9.39
N LEU A 150 3.82 -0.38 -8.25
CA LEU A 150 4.77 -1.32 -7.67
C LEU A 150 4.93 -2.55 -8.59
N GLN A 151 3.84 -3.16 -9.05
CA GLN A 151 3.86 -4.35 -9.92
C GLN A 151 4.52 -4.13 -11.28
N LYS A 152 4.28 -2.99 -11.95
CA LYS A 152 4.81 -2.76 -13.31
C LYS A 152 6.31 -2.57 -13.38
N ASN A 153 6.93 -2.09 -12.30
CA ASN A 153 8.38 -1.95 -12.26
C ASN A 153 9.07 -3.30 -12.05
N ALA A 154 8.37 -4.39 -11.69
CA ALA A 154 8.95 -5.71 -11.44
C ALA A 154 9.75 -6.28 -12.63
N PHE A 155 9.37 -5.93 -13.87
CA PHE A 155 9.97 -6.49 -15.07
C PHE A 155 10.96 -5.53 -15.73
N ILE A 156 12.19 -5.48 -15.21
CA ILE A 156 13.37 -5.10 -16.03
C ILE A 156 14.50 -6.05 -15.63
N ALA A 157 14.78 -6.98 -16.55
CA ALA A 157 15.91 -7.91 -16.54
C ALA A 157 17.25 -7.17 -16.40
N PRO A 158 18.34 -7.85 -16.01
CA PRO A 158 19.60 -7.21 -15.69
C PRO A 158 20.27 -6.74 -16.99
N LEU A 159 20.62 -5.45 -17.09
CA LEU A 159 21.72 -4.84 -17.88
C LEU A 159 21.49 -3.31 -18.05
N PRO A 160 22.53 -2.52 -18.39
CA PRO A 160 22.72 -1.19 -17.84
C PRO A 160 21.87 -0.11 -18.53
N LEU A 161 21.54 0.90 -17.73
CA LEU A 161 21.07 2.24 -18.09
C LEU A 161 20.98 2.56 -19.60
N LYS A 162 19.76 2.58 -20.13
CA LYS A 162 19.32 3.63 -21.05
C LYS A 162 17.82 3.84 -20.87
N TYR A 163 17.44 5.00 -20.34
CA TYR A 163 16.05 5.37 -20.08
C TYR A 163 15.39 5.69 -21.43
N SER A 164 14.98 4.66 -22.17
CA SER A 164 14.01 4.82 -23.25
C SER A 164 12.63 4.55 -22.66
N ILE A 165 11.80 5.59 -22.60
CA ILE A 165 10.39 5.48 -22.29
C ILE A 165 9.76 4.72 -23.46
N SER A 166 9.77 3.40 -23.35
CA SER A 166 9.05 2.51 -24.26
C SER A 166 7.59 2.54 -23.84
N ALA A 167 6.79 3.30 -24.60
CA ALA A 167 5.34 3.33 -24.50
C ALA A 167 4.77 1.95 -24.85
N ASN A 168 4.67 1.05 -23.86
CA ASN A 168 4.12 -0.27 -24.07
C ASN A 168 2.65 -0.34 -23.61
N ASN A 169 1.82 -0.66 -24.59
CA ASN A 169 0.38 -0.91 -24.60
C ASN A 169 -0.31 -0.98 -23.23
N TYR A 170 -0.92 0.16 -22.90
CA TYR A 170 -1.81 0.36 -21.78
C TYR A 170 -3.05 -0.54 -21.89
N HIS A 171 -3.13 -1.61 -21.09
CA HIS A 171 -4.45 -2.12 -20.69
C HIS A 171 -5.05 -1.18 -19.65
N GLY A 172 -5.68 -0.12 -20.17
CA GLY A 172 -6.32 0.97 -19.45
C GLY A 172 -7.63 0.59 -18.73
N LYS A 173 -8.08 -0.67 -18.80
CA LYS A 173 -9.41 -1.10 -18.30
C LYS A 173 -9.69 -0.67 -16.85
N GLY A 174 -8.70 -0.74 -15.96
CA GLY A 174 -8.83 -0.29 -14.57
C GLY A 174 -8.95 1.23 -14.43
N ILE A 175 -8.11 2.00 -15.13
CA ILE A 175 -8.15 3.48 -15.13
C ILE A 175 -9.45 3.98 -15.76
N PHE A 176 -9.90 3.35 -16.84
CA PHE A 176 -11.19 3.63 -17.48
C PHE A 176 -12.37 3.47 -16.52
N ALA A 177 -12.35 2.49 -15.60
CA ALA A 177 -13.41 2.33 -14.61
C ALA A 177 -13.53 3.54 -13.66
N TYR A 178 -12.41 4.14 -13.27
CA TYR A 178 -12.41 5.33 -12.41
C TYR A 178 -12.83 6.59 -13.16
N ILE A 179 -12.46 6.71 -14.44
CA ILE A 179 -12.94 7.79 -15.31
C ILE A 179 -14.47 7.68 -15.48
N ILE A 180 -14.98 6.47 -15.73
CA ILE A 180 -16.42 6.21 -15.82
C ILE A 180 -17.13 6.55 -14.50
N LEU A 181 -16.57 6.17 -13.35
CA LEU A 181 -17.12 6.52 -12.04
C LEU A 181 -17.16 8.03 -11.80
N PHE A 182 -16.12 8.76 -12.20
CA PHE A 182 -16.07 10.22 -12.07
C PHE A 182 -17.11 10.91 -12.97
N PHE A 183 -17.27 10.45 -14.22
CA PHE A 183 -18.31 10.95 -15.12
C PHE A 183 -19.71 10.59 -14.64
N ALA A 184 -19.93 9.35 -14.18
CA ALA A 184 -21.20 8.91 -13.61
C ALA A 184 -21.58 9.75 -12.38
N TYR A 185 -20.61 10.07 -11.53
CA TYR A 185 -20.81 10.98 -10.41
C TYR A 185 -21.25 12.37 -10.87
N GLY A 186 -20.54 12.98 -11.84
CA GLY A 186 -20.91 14.28 -12.39
C GLY A 186 -22.32 14.33 -13.00
N ILE A 187 -22.71 13.28 -13.74
CA ILE A 187 -24.06 13.14 -14.30
C ILE A 187 -25.10 13.01 -13.18
N SER A 188 -24.84 12.16 -12.19
CA SER A 188 -25.76 11.96 -11.07
C SER A 188 -25.96 13.24 -10.24
N LYS A 189 -24.91 14.02 -10.04
CA LYS A 189 -24.95 15.31 -9.35
C LYS A 189 -25.81 16.32 -10.11
N ASN A 190 -25.58 16.48 -11.41
CA ASN A 190 -26.38 17.38 -12.24
C ASN A 190 -27.85 16.94 -12.31
N TYR A 191 -28.11 15.63 -12.36
CA TYR A 191 -29.47 15.09 -12.32
C TYR A 191 -30.17 15.39 -10.99
N LEU A 192 -29.49 15.21 -9.85
CA LEU A 192 -30.02 15.51 -8.53
C LEU A 192 -30.31 17.01 -8.33
N SER A 193 -29.40 17.87 -8.77
CA SER A 193 -29.57 19.33 -8.66
C SER A 193 -30.74 19.81 -9.54
N ASN A 194 -30.79 19.40 -10.82
CA ASN A 194 -31.83 19.86 -11.74
C ASN A 194 -33.23 19.29 -11.43
N ASN A 195 -33.34 18.02 -11.01
CA ASN A 195 -34.64 17.37 -10.83
C ASN A 195 -35.17 17.42 -9.39
N PHE A 196 -34.29 17.47 -8.40
CA PHE A 196 -34.68 17.46 -6.98
C PHE A 196 -34.27 18.73 -6.23
N GLY A 197 -33.54 19.67 -6.86
CA GLY A 197 -33.03 20.87 -6.20
C GLY A 197 -32.01 20.57 -5.09
N ILE A 198 -31.41 19.37 -5.08
CA ILE A 198 -30.47 18.94 -4.04
C ILE A 198 -29.06 19.35 -4.45
N ASP A 199 -28.56 20.43 -3.83
CA ASP A 199 -27.16 20.85 -3.98
C ASP A 199 -26.29 20.19 -2.90
N LEU A 200 -25.60 19.11 -3.29
CA LEU A 200 -24.65 18.37 -2.45
C LEU A 200 -23.45 19.21 -1.96
N SER A 201 -23.19 20.35 -2.61
CA SER A 201 -22.19 21.34 -2.19
C SER A 201 -22.62 22.17 -0.99
N SER A 202 -23.93 22.34 -0.77
CA SER A 202 -24.49 23.15 0.32
C SER A 202 -24.57 22.41 1.66
N GLN A 203 -24.48 21.08 1.62
CA GLN A 203 -24.58 20.22 2.79
C GLN A 203 -23.19 19.89 3.34
N TYR A 204 -22.97 20.23 4.61
CA TYR A 204 -21.69 20.00 5.29
C TYR A 204 -21.79 18.83 6.26
N ILE A 205 -20.78 17.95 6.22
CA ILE A 205 -20.55 16.93 7.23
C ILE A 205 -19.52 17.47 8.22
N TYR A 206 -19.92 17.60 9.47
CA TYR A 206 -19.01 17.93 10.58
C TYR A 206 -18.36 16.65 11.10
N LEU A 207 -17.23 16.27 10.51
CA LEU A 207 -16.54 15.01 10.83
C LEU A 207 -15.88 15.04 12.23
N PHE A 208 -15.51 16.22 12.73
CA PHE A 208 -14.67 16.38 13.92
C PHE A 208 -15.34 17.04 15.12
N ASN A 209 -16.57 17.55 14.97
CA ASN A 209 -17.24 18.23 16.07
C ASN A 209 -17.58 17.29 17.25
N ASN A 210 -17.46 15.97 17.03
CA ASN A 210 -17.68 14.96 18.04
C ASN A 210 -16.38 14.17 18.32
N LYS A 211 -15.64 14.57 19.37
CA LYS A 211 -14.37 13.92 19.80
C LYS A 211 -14.52 12.40 19.98
N LEU A 212 -15.72 11.92 20.27
CA LEU A 212 -16.04 10.49 20.36
C LEU A 212 -15.89 9.75 19.03
N PHE A 213 -16.21 10.38 17.90
CA PHE A 213 -16.12 9.76 16.58
C PHE A 213 -14.67 9.43 16.21
N LEU A 214 -13.74 10.35 16.49
CA LEU A 214 -12.31 10.12 16.35
C LEU A 214 -11.80 8.98 17.21
N LEU A 215 -12.28 8.91 18.45
CA LEU A 215 -11.87 7.89 19.40
C LEU A 215 -12.34 6.50 18.93
N ILE A 216 -13.59 6.41 18.44
CA ILE A 216 -14.15 5.18 17.84
C ILE A 216 -13.34 4.75 16.61
N LEU A 217 -13.02 5.68 15.70
CA LEU A 217 -12.18 5.40 14.53
C LEU A 217 -10.80 4.89 14.90
N PHE A 218 -10.16 5.53 15.88
CA PHE A 218 -8.86 5.13 16.37
C PHE A 218 -8.92 3.72 17.00
N ILE A 219 -9.97 3.40 17.74
CA ILE A 219 -10.22 2.06 18.28
C ILE A 219 -10.43 1.05 17.15
N ILE A 220 -11.18 1.38 16.09
CA ILE A 220 -11.39 0.49 14.95
C ILE A 220 -10.06 0.21 14.24
N VAL A 221 -9.28 1.23 13.91
CA VAL A 221 -7.98 1.05 13.25
C VAL A 221 -7.01 0.27 14.15
N SER A 222 -7.00 0.56 15.45
CA SER A 222 -6.13 -0.12 16.42
C SER A 222 -6.55 -1.58 16.63
N SER A 223 -7.84 -1.88 16.73
CA SER A 223 -8.35 -3.24 16.87
C SER A 223 -8.05 -4.10 15.64
N ILE A 224 -8.19 -3.55 14.43
CA ILE A 224 -7.76 -4.21 13.19
C ILE A 224 -6.26 -4.49 13.22
N GLN A 225 -5.44 -3.53 13.68
CA GLN A 225 -4.00 -3.72 13.80
C GLN A 225 -3.63 -4.79 14.84
N ILE A 226 -4.35 -4.85 15.97
CA ILE A 226 -4.16 -5.87 17.01
C ILE A 226 -4.55 -7.24 16.47
N TYR A 227 -5.71 -7.37 15.81
CA TYR A 227 -6.15 -8.61 15.17
C TYR A 227 -5.12 -9.13 14.17
N LYS A 228 -4.58 -8.25 13.31
CA LYS A 228 -3.52 -8.64 12.37
C LYS A 228 -2.25 -9.07 13.07
N ASN A 229 -1.83 -8.37 14.12
CA ASN A 229 -0.65 -8.76 14.89
C ASN A 229 -0.85 -10.13 15.58
N TYR A 230 -2.05 -10.41 16.09
CA TYR A 230 -2.38 -11.71 16.68
C TYR A 230 -2.36 -12.83 15.65
N PHE A 231 -3.01 -12.64 14.50
CA PHE A 231 -3.02 -13.59 13.41
C PHE A 231 -1.61 -13.87 12.85
N ASN A 232 -0.74 -12.86 12.84
CA ASN A 232 0.65 -13.02 12.42
C ASN A 232 1.49 -13.74 13.50
N ARG A 233 1.22 -13.54 14.80
CA ARG A 233 1.93 -14.21 15.91
C ARG A 233 1.61 -15.69 16.06
N GLN A 234 0.42 -16.14 15.66
CA GLN A 234 0.09 -17.57 15.68
C GLN A 234 0.84 -18.39 14.60
N LYS A 235 1.58 -17.73 13.70
CA LYS A 235 2.29 -18.37 12.59
C LYS A 235 3.82 -18.26 12.64
N SER A 236 4.37 -17.47 13.58
CA SER A 236 5.81 -17.45 13.88
C SER A 236 6.12 -18.46 14.97
#